data_AF-A0A836HIF7-F1
#
_entry.id   AF-A0A836HIF7-F1
#
_cell.length_a   1.000
_cell.length_b   1.000
_cell.length_c   1.000
_cell.angle_alpha   90.00
_cell.angle_beta   90.00
_cell.angle_gamma   90.00
#
_symmetry.space_group_name_H-M   'P 1'
#
loop_
_entity.id
_entity.type
_entity.pdbx_description
1 polymer ?
#
loop_
_entity_poly.entity_id
_entity_poly.type
_entity_poly.pdbx_seq_one_letter_code
_entity_poly.pdbx_strand_id
1 'polypeptide(L)'
;MATRDRTGEFLQYRAVRPRRPETEQLLAEEENMNRVYVTPLWVKKMADVRRIEDQIKEKMKALEKLRKDHLKVEFSSTRDEGREEAEIEEAQDTIDHLFKQSEIGVKDLEISYTRDLPDGGTDAELSILRNVKMCLVNEINNISKLYRESQRRYMMDVKKQQLVSQRWAGGDRQKTVEQQLENDALMDQYLQKGMTQEQVETIMLNQQMADERVKEFERIYTSIKSLHEMFKDMNTLVIEQGALLDRIDYNMTITHTRVQKARTELQRAADYQAAGTYKLCLLFMIVLIIGLTIALFFKAVT
;
A
#
# COMPACT_ATOMS: atom_id res chain seq x y z
N MET A 1 1.34 -25.63 16.08
CA MET A 1 -0.01 -25.36 16.62
C MET A 1 -1.02 -26.11 15.76
N ALA A 2 -1.81 -27.02 16.33
CA ALA A 2 -2.89 -27.66 15.60
C ALA A 2 -4.15 -26.78 15.69
N THR A 3 -4.72 -26.40 14.55
CA THR A 3 -5.98 -25.65 14.48
C THR A 3 -7.15 -26.64 14.32
N ARG A 4 -8.22 -26.45 15.10
CA ARG A 4 -9.47 -27.23 14.99
C ARG A 4 -10.57 -26.34 14.48
N ASP A 5 -11.12 -26.67 13.32
CA ASP A 5 -12.31 -26.00 12.80
C ASP A 5 -13.54 -26.40 13.62
N ARG A 6 -14.32 -25.41 14.06
CA ARG A 6 -15.57 -25.56 14.82
C ARG A 6 -16.76 -24.92 14.10
N THR A 7 -16.60 -24.53 12.84
CA THR A 7 -17.63 -23.83 12.09
C THR A 7 -18.91 -24.67 11.97
N GLY A 8 -18.79 -25.98 11.76
CA GLY A 8 -19.95 -26.88 11.71
C GLY A 8 -20.73 -26.97 13.03
N GLU A 9 -20.01 -27.05 14.16
CA GLU A 9 -20.59 -27.06 15.50
C GLU A 9 -21.32 -25.75 15.81
N PHE A 10 -20.71 -24.62 15.41
CA PHE A 10 -21.31 -23.28 15.51
C PHE A 10 -22.61 -23.15 14.70
N LEU A 11 -22.63 -23.63 13.46
CA LEU A 11 -23.82 -23.56 12.59
C LEU A 11 -24.98 -24.39 13.14
N GLN A 12 -24.70 -25.56 13.72
CA GLN A 12 -25.71 -26.39 14.38
C GLN A 12 -26.33 -25.66 15.59
N TYR A 13 -25.52 -25.08 16.47
CA TYR A 13 -26.05 -24.30 17.59
C TYR A 13 -26.82 -23.05 17.16
N ARG A 14 -26.43 -22.42 16.04
CA ARG A 14 -27.14 -21.27 15.46
C ARG A 14 -28.52 -21.66 14.92
N ALA A 15 -28.64 -22.84 14.30
CA ALA A 15 -29.89 -23.32 13.71
C ALA A 15 -30.92 -23.76 14.77
N VAL A 16 -30.46 -24.25 15.92
CA VAL A 16 -31.33 -24.81 16.99
C VAL A 16 -31.91 -23.75 17.91
N ARG A 17 -31.30 -22.55 18.02
CA ARG A 17 -31.87 -21.47 18.84
C ARG A 17 -32.99 -20.74 18.09
N PRO A 18 -34.22 -20.63 18.65
CA PRO A 18 -35.23 -19.75 18.08
C PRO A 18 -34.71 -18.31 18.09
N ARG A 19 -34.75 -17.65 16.93
CA ARG A 19 -34.34 -16.24 16.80
C ARG A 19 -35.27 -15.39 17.64
N ARG A 20 -34.72 -14.48 18.45
CA ARG A 20 -35.52 -13.49 19.16
C ARG A 20 -36.12 -12.53 18.12
N PRO A 21 -37.35 -12.02 18.31
CA PRO A 21 -37.96 -11.09 17.37
C PRO A 21 -37.11 -9.82 17.16
N GLU A 22 -36.41 -9.36 18.19
CA GLU A 22 -35.44 -8.25 18.12
C GLU A 22 -34.26 -8.57 17.19
N THR A 23 -33.75 -9.81 17.22
CA THR A 23 -32.67 -10.21 16.31
C THR A 23 -33.14 -10.33 14.86
N GLU A 24 -34.41 -10.66 14.60
CA GLU A 24 -34.95 -10.67 13.24
C GLU A 24 -35.12 -9.25 12.69
N GLN A 25 -35.53 -8.30 13.53
CA GLN A 25 -35.56 -6.88 13.16
C GLN A 25 -34.15 -6.36 12.85
N LEU A 26 -33.16 -6.67 13.70
CA LEU A 26 -31.77 -6.28 13.47
C LEU A 26 -31.18 -6.94 12.21
N LEU A 27 -31.54 -8.19 11.91
CA LEU A 27 -31.11 -8.89 10.69
C LEU A 27 -31.79 -8.31 9.44
N ALA A 28 -33.07 -7.93 9.54
CA ALA A 28 -33.77 -7.25 8.45
C ALA A 28 -33.19 -5.84 8.21
N GLU A 29 -32.80 -5.14 9.27
CA GLU A 29 -32.10 -3.85 9.21
C GLU A 29 -30.67 -4.01 8.67
N GLU A 30 -29.96 -5.08 9.04
CA GLU A 30 -28.67 -5.47 8.46
C GLU A 30 -28.79 -5.83 6.97
N GLU A 31 -29.82 -6.57 6.56
CA GLU A 31 -30.10 -6.86 5.14
C GLU A 31 -30.41 -5.58 4.37
N ASN A 32 -31.11 -4.63 4.99
CA ASN A 32 -31.41 -3.34 4.38
C ASN A 32 -30.15 -2.46 4.28
N MET A 33 -29.28 -2.47 5.30
CA MET A 33 -27.95 -1.82 5.25
C MET A 33 -27.02 -2.49 4.23
N ASN A 34 -27.03 -3.82 4.12
CA ASN A 34 -26.21 -4.59 3.16
C ASN A 34 -26.50 -4.21 1.70
N ARG A 35 -27.74 -3.80 1.38
CA ARG A 35 -28.09 -3.26 0.06
C ARG A 35 -27.47 -1.89 -0.23
N VAL A 36 -26.98 -1.19 0.78
CA VAL A 36 -26.40 0.18 0.70
C VAL A 36 -24.86 0.16 0.90
N TYR A 37 -24.20 -1.00 0.84
CA TYR A 37 -22.73 -1.04 0.87
C TYR A 37 -22.14 -0.52 -0.44
N VAL A 38 -21.89 0.79 -0.49
CA VAL A 38 -21.00 1.38 -1.47
C VAL A 38 -19.58 1.03 -1.07
N THR A 39 -18.84 0.33 -1.95
CA THR A 39 -17.42 0.04 -1.73
C THR A 39 -16.68 1.31 -1.31
N PRO A 40 -16.00 1.32 -0.15
CA PRO A 40 -15.33 2.51 0.33
C PRO A 40 -14.35 3.04 -0.71
N LEU A 41 -14.26 4.37 -0.82
CA LEU A 41 -13.43 5.02 -1.85
C LEU A 41 -11.96 4.61 -1.76
N TRP A 42 -11.43 4.45 -0.54
CA TRP A 42 -10.06 3.97 -0.32
C TRP A 42 -9.84 2.56 -0.91
N VAL A 43 -10.84 1.68 -0.89
CA VAL A 43 -10.74 0.33 -1.48
C VAL A 43 -10.65 0.43 -3.00
N LYS A 44 -11.46 1.30 -3.63
CA LYS A 44 -11.44 1.50 -5.09
C LYS A 44 -10.09 2.05 -5.53
N LYS A 45 -9.62 3.12 -4.89
CA LYS A 45 -8.33 3.76 -5.18
C LYS A 45 -7.15 2.82 -4.91
N MET A 46 -7.20 2.03 -3.84
CA MET A 46 -6.20 1.00 -3.56
C MET A 46 -6.17 -0.06 -4.67
N ALA A 47 -7.32 -0.48 -5.17
CA ALA A 47 -7.39 -1.41 -6.30
C ALA A 47 -6.81 -0.80 -7.59
N ASP A 48 -7.05 0.50 -7.83
CA ASP A 48 -6.46 1.21 -8.97
C ASP A 48 -4.93 1.24 -8.91
N VAL A 49 -4.34 1.54 -7.75
CA VAL A 49 -2.88 1.52 -7.56
C VAL A 49 -2.32 0.11 -7.73
N ARG A 50 -2.96 -0.90 -7.14
CA ARG A 50 -2.53 -2.31 -7.30
C ARG A 50 -2.60 -2.79 -8.74
N ARG A 51 -3.57 -2.32 -9.53
CA ARG A 51 -3.62 -2.61 -10.96
C ARG A 51 -2.40 -2.06 -11.70
N ILE A 52 -1.94 -0.86 -11.33
CA ILE A 52 -0.71 -0.27 -11.87
C ILE A 52 0.51 -1.10 -11.44
N GLU A 53 0.59 -1.51 -10.17
CA GLU A 53 1.66 -2.37 -9.67
C GLU A 53 1.75 -3.71 -10.42
N ASP A 54 0.61 -4.32 -10.73
CA ASP A 54 0.59 -5.56 -11.51
C ASP A 54 1.02 -5.33 -12.96
N GLN A 55 0.66 -4.19 -13.57
CA GLN A 55 1.19 -3.80 -14.88
C GLN A 55 2.70 -3.60 -14.85
N ILE A 56 3.26 -3.00 -13.78
CA ILE A 56 4.71 -2.88 -13.59
C ILE A 56 5.36 -4.26 -13.58
N LYS A 57 4.84 -5.20 -12.78
CA LYS A 57 5.39 -6.56 -12.69
C LYS A 57 5.37 -7.29 -14.04
N GLU A 58 4.30 -7.16 -14.81
CA GLU A 58 4.20 -7.78 -16.14
C GLU A 58 5.19 -7.14 -17.13
N LYS A 59 5.31 -5.81 -17.14
CA LYS A 59 6.29 -5.12 -17.99
C LYS A 59 7.74 -5.44 -17.59
N MET A 60 8.03 -5.58 -16.29
CA MET A 60 9.34 -6.02 -15.80
C MET A 60 9.70 -7.43 -16.31
N LYS A 61 8.75 -8.38 -16.30
CA LYS A 61 8.97 -9.73 -16.85
C LYS A 61 9.25 -9.69 -18.36
N ALA A 62 8.47 -8.88 -19.09
CA ALA A 62 8.67 -8.69 -20.53
C ALA A 62 10.04 -8.09 -20.84
N LEU A 63 10.45 -7.05 -20.09
CA LEU A 63 11.77 -6.42 -20.20
C LEU A 63 12.89 -7.42 -19.90
N GLU A 64 12.75 -8.28 -18.89
CA GLU A 64 13.76 -9.30 -18.59
C GLU A 64 13.91 -10.31 -19.74
N LYS A 65 12.82 -10.65 -20.43
CA LYS A 65 12.87 -11.49 -21.63
C LYS A 65 13.59 -10.80 -22.79
N LEU A 66 13.21 -9.55 -23.10
CA LEU A 66 13.86 -8.74 -24.14
C LEU A 66 15.38 -8.61 -23.88
N ARG A 67 15.78 -8.36 -22.64
CA ARG A 67 17.20 -8.28 -22.25
C ARG A 67 17.95 -9.59 -22.41
N LYS A 68 17.33 -10.71 -22.02
CA LYS A 68 17.93 -12.04 -22.22
C LYS A 68 18.12 -12.35 -23.69
N ASP A 69 17.18 -11.93 -24.53
CA ASP A 69 17.28 -12.10 -25.97
C ASP A 69 18.35 -11.16 -26.56
N HIS A 70 18.43 -9.90 -26.13
CA HIS A 70 19.47 -8.94 -26.53
C HIS A 70 20.89 -9.38 -26.14
N LEU A 71 21.06 -9.98 -24.95
CA LEU A 71 22.33 -10.54 -24.48
C LEU A 71 22.76 -11.81 -25.22
N LYS A 72 21.86 -12.50 -25.95
CA LYS A 72 22.25 -13.64 -26.78
C LYS A 72 23.01 -13.11 -27.99
N VAL A 73 24.24 -13.57 -28.16
CA VAL A 73 25.01 -13.33 -29.37
C VAL A 73 24.48 -14.25 -30.47
N GLU A 74 23.47 -13.79 -31.21
CA GLU A 74 23.00 -14.47 -32.41
C GLU A 74 23.71 -13.89 -33.65
N PHE A 75 24.54 -14.70 -34.31
CA PHE A 75 25.26 -14.32 -35.53
C PHE A 75 24.35 -14.43 -36.78
N SER A 76 23.16 -13.84 -36.69
CA SER A 76 22.22 -13.75 -37.80
C SER A 76 22.41 -12.43 -38.54
N SER A 77 22.63 -12.48 -39.86
CA SER A 77 22.73 -11.28 -40.71
C SER A 77 21.42 -10.49 -40.85
N THR A 78 20.34 -10.93 -40.20
CA THR A 78 19.02 -10.28 -40.19
C THR A 78 18.67 -9.66 -38.83
N ARG A 79 19.57 -9.69 -37.85
CA ARG A 79 19.32 -9.12 -36.53
C ARG A 79 19.51 -7.60 -36.58
N ASP A 80 18.50 -6.88 -36.12
CA ASP A 80 18.51 -5.42 -36.02
C ASP A 80 18.69 -5.04 -34.55
N GLU A 81 19.95 -4.90 -34.14
CA GLU A 81 20.32 -4.55 -32.75
C GLU A 81 19.69 -3.20 -32.33
N GLY A 82 19.57 -2.26 -33.27
CA GLY A 82 18.95 -0.96 -32.99
C GLY A 82 17.46 -1.06 -32.66
N ARG A 83 16.75 -1.99 -33.30
CA ARG A 83 15.35 -2.25 -32.97
C ARG A 83 15.17 -2.92 -31.60
N GLU A 84 16.02 -3.90 -31.28
CA GLU A 84 15.99 -4.55 -29.96
C GLU A 84 16.26 -3.55 -28.83
N GLU A 85 17.25 -2.66 -29.02
CA GLU A 85 17.56 -1.59 -28.07
C GLU A 85 16.40 -0.58 -27.92
N ALA A 86 15.73 -0.21 -29.02
CA ALA A 86 14.55 0.66 -28.98
C ALA A 86 13.37 0.02 -28.22
N GLU A 87 13.13 -1.30 -28.40
CA GLU A 87 12.08 -2.03 -27.68
C GLU A 87 12.39 -2.13 -26.17
N ILE A 88 13.67 -2.27 -25.80
CA ILE A 88 14.13 -2.23 -24.41
C ILE A 88 13.93 -0.85 -23.81
N GLU A 89 14.28 0.22 -24.54
CA GLU A 89 14.11 1.61 -24.13
C GLU A 89 12.63 1.93 -23.87
N GLU A 90 11.75 1.63 -24.83
CA GLU A 90 10.31 1.87 -24.69
C GLU A 90 9.72 1.14 -23.47
N ALA A 91 10.16 -0.09 -23.22
CA ALA A 91 9.74 -0.85 -22.06
C ALA A 91 10.25 -0.24 -20.74
N GLN A 92 11.49 0.27 -20.70
CA GLN A 92 12.04 0.97 -19.54
C GLN A 92 11.26 2.26 -19.24
N ASP A 93 11.03 3.08 -20.26
CA ASP A 93 10.27 4.35 -20.13
C ASP A 93 8.84 4.09 -19.67
N THR A 94 8.21 3.03 -20.18
CA THR A 94 6.87 2.61 -19.74
C THR A 94 6.87 2.25 -18.26
N ILE A 95 7.87 1.49 -17.79
CA ILE A 95 7.98 1.10 -16.38
C ILE A 95 8.19 2.33 -15.49
N ASP A 96 9.07 3.25 -15.89
CA ASP A 96 9.35 4.48 -15.14
C ASP A 96 8.11 5.38 -15.06
N HIS A 97 7.34 5.46 -16.14
CA HIS A 97 6.06 6.16 -16.14
C HIS A 97 5.02 5.49 -15.23
N LEU A 98 4.92 4.15 -15.24
CA LEU A 98 4.00 3.43 -14.35
C LEU A 98 4.38 3.61 -12.87
N PHE A 99 5.67 3.64 -12.53
CA PHE A 99 6.10 3.96 -11.16
C PHE A 99 5.66 5.38 -10.76
N LYS A 100 5.86 6.39 -11.62
CA LYS A 100 5.38 7.76 -11.37
C LYS A 100 3.85 7.82 -11.23
N GLN A 101 3.12 7.06 -12.05
CA GLN A 101 1.66 6.95 -11.91
C GLN A 101 1.23 6.31 -10.59
N SER A 102 1.95 5.28 -10.12
CA SER A 102 1.66 4.65 -8.82
C SER A 102 1.88 5.63 -7.66
N GLU A 103 2.93 6.45 -7.72
CA GLU A 103 3.20 7.52 -6.75
C GLU A 103 2.08 8.57 -6.74
N ILE A 104 1.68 9.06 -7.92
CA ILE A 104 0.56 10.00 -8.06
C ILE A 104 -0.73 9.37 -7.53
N GLY A 105 -0.98 8.10 -7.80
CA GLY A 105 -2.16 7.37 -7.30
C GLY A 105 -2.21 7.28 -5.78
N VAL A 106 -1.06 7.08 -5.12
CA VAL A 106 -0.97 7.09 -3.65
C VAL A 106 -1.21 8.50 -3.08
N LYS A 107 -0.68 9.55 -3.72
CA LYS A 107 -0.94 10.95 -3.33
C LYS A 107 -2.42 11.34 -3.53
N ASP A 108 -3.02 10.92 -4.64
CA ASP A 108 -4.43 11.15 -4.96
C ASP A 108 -5.38 10.42 -3.99
N LEU A 109 -5.01 9.21 -3.54
CA LEU A 109 -5.74 8.50 -2.49
C LEU A 109 -5.84 9.35 -1.21
N GLU A 110 -4.75 9.97 -0.78
CA GLU A 110 -4.73 10.80 0.43
C GLU A 110 -5.62 12.04 0.28
N ILE A 111 -5.49 12.76 -0.84
CA ILE A 111 -6.28 13.97 -1.12
C ILE A 111 -7.77 13.65 -1.27
N SER A 112 -8.10 12.63 -2.06
CA SER A 112 -9.48 12.24 -2.32
C SER A 112 -10.17 11.74 -1.05
N TYR A 113 -9.46 10.94 -0.24
CA TYR A 113 -10.04 10.41 0.99
C TYR A 113 -10.24 11.48 2.07
N THR A 114 -9.31 12.43 2.23
CA THR A 114 -9.48 13.53 3.18
C THR A 114 -10.54 14.54 2.76
N ARG A 115 -10.73 14.80 1.46
CA ARG A 115 -11.77 15.70 0.96
C ARG A 115 -13.19 15.19 1.24
N ASP A 116 -13.41 13.89 1.14
CA ASP A 116 -14.74 13.30 1.26
C ASP A 116 -15.13 13.01 2.73
N LEU A 117 -14.25 13.32 3.69
CA LEU A 117 -14.50 13.18 5.13
C LEU A 117 -15.14 14.45 5.71
N PRO A 118 -16.34 14.37 6.33
CA PRO A 118 -16.90 15.48 7.09
C PRO A 118 -16.04 15.79 8.32
N ASP A 119 -15.82 17.08 8.62
CA ASP A 119 -15.07 17.57 9.78
C ASP A 119 -13.65 16.99 9.96
N GLY A 120 -12.97 16.61 8.87
CA GLY A 120 -11.62 16.06 8.92
C GLY A 120 -11.53 14.57 9.30
N GLY A 121 -12.68 13.91 9.45
CA GLY A 121 -12.79 12.46 9.64
C GLY A 121 -12.53 11.96 11.06
N THR A 122 -13.08 10.79 11.34
CA THR A 122 -12.86 10.09 12.61
C THR A 122 -11.42 9.57 12.67
N ASP A 123 -10.83 9.47 13.86
CA ASP A 123 -9.51 8.86 14.06
C ASP A 123 -9.41 7.43 13.47
N ALA A 124 -10.52 6.67 13.46
CA ALA A 124 -10.59 5.37 12.80
C ALA A 124 -10.42 5.45 11.28
N GLU A 125 -11.06 6.42 10.61
CA GLU A 125 -10.99 6.64 9.17
C GLU A 125 -9.59 7.11 8.77
N LEU A 126 -9.03 8.06 9.52
CA LEU A 126 -7.65 8.49 9.33
C LEU A 126 -6.65 7.35 9.58
N SER A 127 -6.90 6.47 10.55
CA SER A 127 -6.05 5.31 10.80
C SER A 127 -6.09 4.31 9.64
N ILE A 128 -7.27 4.06 9.05
CA ILE A 128 -7.40 3.24 7.83
C ILE A 128 -6.56 3.84 6.70
N LEU A 129 -6.72 5.13 6.42
CA LEU A 129 -5.94 5.80 5.36
C LEU A 129 -4.43 5.64 5.58
N ARG A 130 -3.94 5.88 6.80
CA ARG A 130 -2.53 5.72 7.15
C ARG A 130 -2.01 4.30 6.94
N ASN A 131 -2.83 3.29 7.26
CA ASN A 131 -2.47 1.88 7.08
C ASN A 131 -2.45 1.50 5.59
N VAL A 132 -3.47 1.93 4.82
CA VAL A 132 -3.55 1.69 3.38
C VAL A 132 -2.37 2.33 2.66
N LYS A 133 -2.04 3.59 2.97
CA LYS A 133 -0.87 4.29 2.41
C LYS A 133 0.43 3.55 2.70
N MET A 134 0.66 3.15 3.95
CA MET A 134 1.87 2.41 4.32
C MET A 134 1.95 1.07 3.57
N CYS A 135 0.83 0.37 3.41
CA CYS A 135 0.77 -0.88 2.65
C CYS A 135 1.19 -0.67 1.19
N LEU A 136 0.57 0.29 0.49
CA LEU A 136 0.87 0.59 -0.92
C LEU A 136 2.31 1.06 -1.11
N VAL A 137 2.80 1.97 -0.26
CA VAL A 137 4.18 2.45 -0.36
C VAL A 137 5.16 1.30 -0.15
N ASN A 138 4.92 0.39 0.79
CA ASN A 138 5.77 -0.78 0.99
C ASN A 138 5.71 -1.76 -0.21
N GLU A 139 4.53 -1.97 -0.79
CA GLU A 139 4.35 -2.79 -2.01
C GLU A 139 5.15 -2.20 -3.18
N ILE A 140 4.98 -0.90 -3.48
CA ILE A 140 5.73 -0.19 -4.52
C ILE A 140 7.24 -0.21 -4.24
N ASN A 141 7.66 -0.02 -2.99
CA ASN A 141 9.06 -0.03 -2.59
C ASN A 141 9.74 -1.38 -2.86
N ASN A 142 9.03 -2.48 -2.57
CA ASN A 142 9.51 -3.82 -2.84
C ASN A 142 9.67 -4.07 -4.35
N ILE A 143 8.70 -3.63 -5.15
CA ILE A 143 8.75 -3.75 -6.62
C ILE A 143 9.89 -2.91 -7.18
N SER A 144 10.05 -1.65 -6.72
CA SER A 144 11.15 -0.75 -7.09
C SER A 144 12.51 -1.32 -6.73
N LYS A 145 12.64 -2.00 -5.58
CA LYS A 145 13.88 -2.69 -5.19
C LYS A 145 14.22 -3.81 -6.18
N LEU A 146 13.26 -4.68 -6.49
CA LEU A 146 13.44 -5.77 -7.46
C LEU A 146 13.80 -5.23 -8.86
N TYR A 147 13.16 -4.14 -9.29
CA TYR A 147 13.46 -3.51 -10.57
C TYR A 147 14.88 -2.94 -10.61
N ARG A 148 15.30 -2.20 -9.57
CA ARG A 148 16.67 -1.67 -9.47
C ARG A 148 17.72 -2.78 -9.44
N GLU A 149 17.46 -3.89 -8.76
CA GLU A 149 18.33 -5.07 -8.79
C GLU A 149 18.41 -5.72 -10.18
N SER A 150 17.29 -5.79 -10.90
CA SER A 150 17.26 -6.26 -12.29
C SER A 150 18.04 -5.33 -13.24
N GLN A 151 17.90 -4.01 -13.08
CA GLN A 151 18.68 -2.99 -13.80
C GLN A 151 20.19 -3.14 -13.55
N ARG A 152 20.59 -3.31 -12.28
CA ARG A 152 21.99 -3.55 -11.89
C ARG A 152 22.56 -4.82 -12.53
N ARG A 153 21.79 -5.92 -12.48
CA ARG A 153 22.22 -7.20 -13.05
C ARG A 153 22.44 -7.09 -14.55
N TYR A 154 21.50 -6.47 -15.26
CA TYR A 154 21.61 -6.27 -16.70
C TYR A 154 22.85 -5.43 -17.06
N MET A 155 23.11 -4.33 -16.34
CA MET A 155 24.30 -3.51 -16.53
C MET A 155 25.61 -4.32 -16.34
N MET A 156 25.67 -5.20 -15.32
CA MET A 156 26.82 -6.07 -15.10
C MET A 156 26.99 -7.12 -16.22
N ASP A 157 25.87 -7.67 -16.72
CA ASP A 157 25.90 -8.65 -17.81
C ASP A 157 26.40 -8.02 -19.13
N VAL A 158 25.94 -6.81 -19.46
CA VAL A 158 26.41 -6.05 -20.64
C VAL A 158 27.91 -5.73 -20.52
N LYS A 159 28.37 -5.25 -19.35
CA LYS A 159 29.81 -5.01 -19.10
C LYS A 159 30.64 -6.28 -19.30
N LYS A 160 30.18 -7.41 -18.76
CA LYS A 160 30.86 -8.70 -18.89
C LYS A 160 30.95 -9.15 -20.36
N GLN A 161 29.88 -8.98 -21.12
CA GLN A 161 29.87 -9.27 -22.56
C GLN A 161 30.91 -8.42 -23.30
N GLN A 162 30.99 -7.12 -22.99
CA GLN A 162 31.96 -6.22 -23.59
C GLN A 162 33.40 -6.59 -23.25
N LEU A 163 33.68 -6.95 -21.98
CA LEU A 163 34.99 -7.42 -21.56
C LEU A 163 35.41 -8.70 -22.31
N VAL A 164 34.47 -9.64 -22.49
CA VAL A 164 34.74 -10.86 -23.26
C VAL A 164 35.03 -10.50 -24.71
N SER A 165 34.22 -9.66 -25.36
CA SER A 165 34.45 -9.21 -26.74
C SER A 165 35.83 -8.55 -26.94
N GLN A 166 36.21 -7.63 -26.06
CA GLN A 166 37.53 -6.98 -26.09
C GLN A 166 38.70 -7.96 -25.88
N ARG A 167 38.48 -9.00 -25.05
CA ARG A 167 39.48 -10.05 -24.81
C ARG A 167 39.77 -10.90 -26.05
N TRP A 168 38.76 -11.13 -26.89
CA TRP A 168 38.92 -11.83 -28.17
C TRP A 168 39.54 -10.93 -29.25
N ALA A 169 39.37 -9.61 -29.15
CA ALA A 169 39.91 -8.61 -30.08
C ALA A 169 41.41 -8.26 -29.87
N GLY A 170 42.12 -8.97 -28.96
CA GLY A 170 43.58 -8.85 -28.81
C GLY A 170 44.08 -7.69 -27.92
N GLY A 171 43.20 -7.09 -27.10
CA GLY A 171 43.57 -6.02 -26.15
C GLY A 171 44.49 -6.46 -25.01
N ASP A 172 45.40 -5.56 -24.61
CA ASP A 172 46.55 -5.80 -23.74
C ASP A 172 46.17 -6.27 -22.31
N ARG A 173 46.98 -7.18 -21.76
CA ARG A 173 46.59 -8.06 -20.63
C ARG A 173 46.90 -7.45 -19.25
N GLN A 174 45.94 -7.66 -18.34
CA GLN A 174 46.11 -7.82 -16.88
C GLN A 174 46.00 -6.56 -16.00
N LYS A 175 46.52 -5.38 -16.40
CA LYS A 175 46.34 -4.14 -15.59
C LYS A 175 44.92 -3.57 -15.63
N THR A 176 44.21 -3.75 -16.73
CA THR A 176 42.84 -3.24 -16.93
C THR A 176 41.82 -3.97 -16.05
N VAL A 177 42.05 -5.26 -15.75
CA VAL A 177 41.08 -6.12 -15.05
C VAL A 177 40.99 -5.79 -13.55
N GLU A 178 42.11 -5.50 -12.87
CA GLU A 178 42.10 -5.09 -11.45
C GLU A 178 41.47 -3.71 -11.26
N GLN A 179 41.82 -2.75 -12.12
CA GLN A 179 41.25 -1.39 -12.10
C GLN A 179 39.75 -1.36 -12.45
N GLN A 180 39.28 -2.32 -13.25
CA GLN A 180 37.86 -2.51 -13.57
C GLN A 180 37.10 -3.19 -12.42
N LEU A 181 37.68 -4.17 -11.75
CA LEU A 181 37.05 -4.84 -10.58
C LEU A 181 36.83 -3.86 -9.42
N GLU A 182 37.81 -2.98 -9.18
CA GLU A 182 37.75 -1.97 -8.13
C GLU A 182 36.68 -0.90 -8.45
N ASN A 183 36.56 -0.50 -9.72
CA ASN A 183 35.47 0.37 -10.19
C ASN A 183 34.10 -0.30 -10.14
N ASP A 184 33.99 -1.60 -10.43
CA ASP A 184 32.71 -2.33 -10.35
C ASP A 184 32.26 -2.53 -8.90
N ALA A 185 33.19 -2.75 -7.97
CA ALA A 185 32.89 -2.79 -6.53
C ALA A 185 32.45 -1.41 -6.00
N LEU A 186 33.12 -0.34 -6.45
CA LEU A 186 32.70 1.05 -6.18
C LEU A 186 31.29 1.30 -6.72
N MET A 187 31.05 0.96 -7.99
CA MET A 187 29.77 1.18 -8.66
C MET A 187 28.63 0.43 -7.97
N ASP A 188 28.83 -0.83 -7.59
CA ASP A 188 27.83 -1.61 -6.86
C ASP A 188 27.54 -1.01 -5.47
N GLN A 189 28.58 -0.58 -4.74
CA GLN A 189 28.44 0.12 -3.47
C GLN A 189 27.65 1.43 -3.62
N TYR A 190 27.88 2.19 -4.69
CA TYR A 190 27.20 3.45 -4.91
C TYR A 190 25.76 3.30 -5.40
N LEU A 191 25.50 2.33 -6.27
CA LEU A 191 24.15 1.99 -6.72
C LEU A 191 23.27 1.51 -5.55
N GLN A 192 23.86 0.88 -4.55
CA GLN A 192 23.16 0.43 -3.35
C GLN A 192 22.79 1.59 -2.40
N LYS A 193 23.61 2.64 -2.35
CA LYS A 193 23.42 3.78 -1.42
C LYS A 193 22.59 4.94 -1.97
N GLY A 194 22.34 5.00 -3.28
CA GLY A 194 21.66 6.14 -3.92
C GLY A 194 22.64 7.29 -4.12
N MET A 195 22.84 7.72 -5.36
CA MET A 195 24.06 8.40 -5.78
C MET A 195 23.77 9.73 -6.49
N THR A 196 24.70 10.69 -6.39
CA THR A 196 24.71 11.96 -7.13
C THR A 196 25.32 11.80 -8.53
N GLN A 197 24.90 12.64 -9.48
CA GLN A 197 25.25 12.55 -10.91
C GLN A 197 26.77 12.57 -11.18
N GLU A 198 27.49 13.40 -10.44
CA GLU A 198 28.93 13.65 -10.58
C GLU A 198 29.79 12.41 -10.28
N GLN A 199 29.35 11.57 -9.33
CA GLN A 199 30.09 10.37 -8.97
C GLN A 199 29.96 9.28 -10.06
N VAL A 200 28.84 9.25 -10.80
CA VAL A 200 28.63 8.30 -11.90
C VAL A 200 29.37 8.72 -13.14
N GLU A 201 29.35 10.01 -13.43
CA GLU A 201 30.11 10.59 -14.53
C GLU A 201 31.61 10.28 -14.39
N THR A 202 32.15 10.36 -13.17
CA THR A 202 33.54 9.99 -12.86
C THR A 202 33.83 8.51 -13.14
N ILE A 203 32.90 7.60 -12.84
CA ILE A 203 33.08 6.16 -13.10
C ILE A 203 32.95 5.86 -14.60
N MET A 204 32.01 6.51 -15.29
CA MET A 204 31.81 6.32 -16.73
C MET A 204 32.95 6.91 -17.57
N LEU A 205 33.46 8.10 -17.21
CA LEU A 205 34.60 8.76 -17.87
C LEU A 205 35.90 7.97 -17.74
N ASN A 206 36.08 7.23 -16.64
CA ASN A 206 37.27 6.41 -16.42
C ASN A 206 37.27 5.09 -17.21
N GLN A 207 36.14 4.69 -17.80
CA GLN A 207 36.03 3.45 -18.57
C GLN A 207 35.99 3.79 -20.07
N GLN A 208 36.95 3.27 -20.85
CA GLN A 208 36.96 3.34 -22.32
C GLN A 208 35.81 2.48 -22.91
N MET A 209 34.57 2.94 -22.72
CA MET A 209 33.36 2.31 -23.24
C MET A 209 33.01 2.91 -24.60
N ALA A 210 32.44 2.10 -25.50
CA ALA A 210 31.91 2.61 -26.76
C ALA A 210 30.74 3.59 -26.50
N ASP A 211 30.66 4.68 -27.27
CA ASP A 211 29.69 5.77 -27.08
C ASP A 211 28.23 5.30 -26.97
N GLU A 212 27.85 4.25 -27.69
CA GLU A 212 26.49 3.67 -27.67
C GLU A 212 26.18 2.99 -26.34
N ARG A 213 27.15 2.30 -25.73
CA ARG A 213 27.00 1.64 -24.42
C ARG A 213 27.03 2.64 -23.27
N VAL A 214 27.75 3.76 -23.42
CA VAL A 214 27.71 4.86 -22.46
C VAL A 214 26.28 5.41 -22.33
N LYS A 215 25.58 5.61 -23.45
CA LYS A 215 24.18 6.08 -23.46
C LYS A 215 23.23 5.10 -22.78
N GLU A 216 23.40 3.79 -23.03
CA GLU A 216 22.59 2.76 -22.38
C GLU A 216 22.78 2.78 -20.84
N PHE A 217 24.02 2.90 -20.38
CA PHE A 217 24.30 2.99 -18.94
C PHE A 217 23.78 4.29 -18.31
N GLU A 218 23.89 5.42 -19.00
CA GLU A 218 23.37 6.71 -18.53
C GLU A 218 21.85 6.65 -18.31
N ARG A 219 21.12 5.96 -19.20
CA ARG A 219 19.68 5.75 -19.07
C ARG A 219 19.33 4.86 -17.89
N ILE A 220 19.99 3.71 -17.75
CA ILE A 220 19.79 2.81 -16.61
C ILE A 220 20.04 3.57 -15.30
N TYR A 221 21.09 4.39 -15.26
CA TYR A 221 21.40 5.23 -14.12
C TYR A 221 20.29 6.26 -13.84
N THR A 222 19.85 6.99 -14.86
CA THR A 222 18.80 8.01 -14.74
C THR A 222 17.49 7.41 -14.22
N SER A 223 17.12 6.22 -14.70
CA SER A 223 15.97 5.44 -14.20
C SER A 223 16.14 5.08 -12.73
N ILE A 224 17.28 4.49 -12.33
CA ILE A 224 17.57 4.13 -10.93
C ILE A 224 17.56 5.36 -10.01
N LYS A 225 18.11 6.48 -10.47
CA LYS A 225 18.15 7.76 -9.74
C LYS A 225 16.74 8.31 -9.56
N SER A 226 15.94 8.37 -10.63
CA SER A 226 14.55 8.83 -10.57
C SER A 226 13.72 7.98 -9.59
N LEU A 227 13.92 6.66 -9.59
CA LEU A 227 13.28 5.76 -8.62
C LEU A 227 13.74 5.98 -7.18
N HIS A 228 15.00 6.39 -6.97
CA HIS A 228 15.52 6.72 -5.65
C HIS A 228 14.92 8.03 -5.13
N GLU A 229 14.82 9.06 -5.98
CA GLU A 229 14.15 10.32 -5.66
C GLU A 229 12.68 10.09 -5.33
N MET A 230 11.96 9.35 -6.18
CA MET A 230 10.59 8.92 -5.92
C MET A 230 10.45 8.15 -4.60
N PHE A 231 11.38 7.23 -4.30
CA PHE A 231 11.39 6.49 -3.03
C PHE A 231 11.56 7.42 -1.82
N LYS A 232 12.44 8.43 -1.94
CA LYS A 232 12.61 9.43 -0.89
C LYS A 232 11.32 10.20 -0.67
N ASP A 233 10.65 10.62 -1.74
CA ASP A 233 9.39 11.35 -1.69
C ASP A 233 8.23 10.49 -1.17
N MET A 234 8.17 9.20 -1.50
CA MET A 234 7.17 8.29 -0.94
C MET A 234 7.44 7.97 0.54
N ASN A 235 8.71 7.91 0.93
CA ASN A 235 9.05 7.71 2.33
C ASN A 235 8.74 8.93 3.17
N THR A 236 8.90 10.17 2.68
CA THR A 236 8.46 11.35 3.44
C THR A 236 6.95 11.31 3.69
N LEU A 237 6.15 10.84 2.72
CA LEU A 237 4.70 10.61 2.91
C LEU A 237 4.39 9.63 4.05
N VAL A 238 5.30 8.69 4.37
CA VAL A 238 5.12 7.68 5.43
C VAL A 238 5.82 8.08 6.74
N ILE A 239 6.98 8.75 6.66
CA ILE A 239 7.83 9.13 7.80
C ILE A 239 7.19 10.25 8.62
N GLU A 240 6.49 11.22 8.02
CA GLU A 240 5.74 12.25 8.75
C GLU A 240 4.66 11.67 9.70
N GLN A 241 4.34 10.38 9.58
CA GLN A 241 3.36 9.68 10.42
C GLN A 241 3.98 8.81 11.53
N GLY A 242 5.31 8.81 11.65
CA GLY A 242 6.04 8.33 12.81
C GLY A 242 6.48 6.86 12.78
N ALA A 243 7.73 6.64 13.18
CA ALA A 243 8.25 5.36 13.66
C ALA A 243 7.59 5.01 14.99
N LEU A 244 6.58 4.14 14.95
CA LEU A 244 6.15 3.42 16.14
C LEU A 244 5.98 1.96 15.75
N LEU A 245 6.98 1.19 16.16
CA LEU A 245 7.02 -0.27 16.13
C LEU A 245 5.66 -0.85 16.57
N ASP A 246 5.23 -1.86 15.82
CA ASP A 246 4.12 -2.80 16.05
C ASP A 246 2.68 -2.23 16.14
N ARG A 247 2.08 -2.01 14.97
CA ARG A 247 0.71 -1.50 14.80
C ARG A 247 -0.38 -2.47 15.27
N ILE A 248 -0.11 -3.77 15.38
CA ILE A 248 -1.10 -4.74 15.86
C ILE A 248 -1.34 -4.53 17.36
N ASP A 249 -0.28 -4.50 18.15
CA ASP A 249 -0.38 -4.38 19.61
C ASP A 249 -0.98 -3.04 20.03
N TYR A 250 -0.58 -1.95 19.39
CA TYR A 250 -1.12 -0.62 19.69
C TYR A 250 -2.60 -0.48 19.28
N ASN A 251 -2.97 -0.88 18.05
CA ASN A 251 -4.37 -0.82 17.60
C ASN A 251 -5.27 -1.78 18.39
N MET A 252 -4.74 -2.92 18.83
CA MET A 252 -5.45 -3.85 19.71
C MET A 252 -5.65 -3.24 21.10
N THR A 253 -4.64 -2.56 21.65
CA THR A 253 -4.73 -1.86 22.95
C THR A 253 -5.75 -0.73 22.92
N ILE A 254 -5.78 0.08 21.85
CA ILE A 254 -6.80 1.13 21.66
C ILE A 254 -8.19 0.52 21.54
N THR A 255 -8.35 -0.50 20.69
CA THR A 255 -9.64 -1.17 20.49
C THR A 255 -10.14 -1.78 21.80
N HIS A 256 -9.28 -2.48 22.53
CA HIS A 256 -9.59 -3.02 23.86
C HIS A 256 -10.06 -1.92 24.81
N THR A 257 -9.35 -0.79 24.87
CA THR A 257 -9.72 0.35 25.73
C THR A 257 -11.06 0.96 25.33
N ARG A 258 -11.34 1.11 24.03
CA ARG A 258 -12.62 1.63 23.51
C ARG A 258 -13.78 0.68 23.85
N VAL A 259 -13.60 -0.63 23.68
CA VAL A 259 -14.62 -1.64 24.00
C VAL A 259 -14.90 -1.68 25.50
N GLN A 260 -13.88 -1.56 26.35
CA GLN A 260 -14.07 -1.48 27.81
C GLN A 260 -14.90 -0.25 28.20
N LYS A 261 -14.60 0.93 27.64
CA LYS A 261 -15.38 2.14 27.87
C LYS A 261 -16.83 2.00 27.36
N ALA A 262 -17.01 1.47 26.15
CA ALA A 262 -18.34 1.22 25.59
C ALA A 262 -19.18 0.29 26.48
N ARG A 263 -18.55 -0.77 27.04
CA ARG A 263 -19.21 -1.66 28.01
C ARG A 263 -19.66 -0.90 29.26
N THR A 264 -18.82 -0.02 29.81
CA THR A 264 -19.19 0.76 31.01
C THR A 264 -20.35 1.72 30.74
N GLU A 265 -20.39 2.35 29.57
CA GLU A 265 -21.49 3.25 29.20
C GLU A 265 -22.79 2.48 28.91
N LEU A 266 -22.72 1.30 28.26
CA LEU A 266 -23.88 0.43 28.09
C LEU A 266 -24.44 -0.08 29.42
N GLN A 267 -23.56 -0.42 30.38
CA GLN A 267 -23.97 -0.82 31.72
C GLN A 267 -24.73 0.33 32.41
N ARG A 268 -24.18 1.55 32.37
CA ARG A 268 -24.84 2.75 32.91
C ARG A 268 -26.18 2.99 32.25
N ALA A 269 -26.26 2.89 30.92
CA ALA A 269 -27.51 3.06 30.18
C ALA A 269 -28.58 2.04 30.61
N ALA A 270 -28.19 0.78 30.81
CA ALA A 270 -29.08 -0.26 31.32
C ALA A 270 -29.57 0.04 32.76
N ASP A 271 -28.67 0.51 33.63
CA ASP A 271 -29.03 0.92 35.00
C ASP A 271 -30.01 2.11 35.00
N TYR A 272 -29.79 3.09 34.13
CA TYR A 272 -30.72 4.21 33.92
C TYR A 272 -32.09 3.74 33.40
N GLN A 273 -32.13 2.78 32.48
CA GLN A 273 -33.37 2.24 31.95
C GLN A 273 -34.16 1.48 33.03
N ALA A 274 -33.48 0.68 33.86
CA ALA A 274 -34.10 -0.01 34.98
C ALA A 274 -34.69 0.97 36.02
N ALA A 275 -33.97 2.06 36.30
CA ALA A 275 -34.40 3.13 37.18
C ALA A 275 -35.56 4.00 36.61
N GLY A 276 -35.85 3.93 35.31
CA GLY A 276 -36.96 4.70 34.72
C GLY A 276 -38.35 4.25 35.18
N THR A 277 -38.49 2.98 35.55
CA THR A 277 -39.79 2.35 35.87
C THR A 277 -40.49 2.95 37.09
N TYR A 278 -39.76 3.29 38.16
CA TYR A 278 -40.35 3.90 39.35
C TYR A 278 -40.77 5.37 39.12
N LYS A 279 -40.08 6.08 38.21
CA LYS A 279 -40.40 7.48 37.87
C LYS A 279 -41.72 7.58 37.10
N LEU A 280 -42.02 6.60 36.24
CA LEU A 280 -43.30 6.53 35.53
C LEU A 280 -44.47 6.25 36.50
N CYS A 281 -44.27 5.35 37.47
CA CYS A 281 -45.25 5.08 38.52
C CYS A 281 -45.51 6.33 39.38
N LEU A 282 -44.46 7.07 39.76
CA LEU A 282 -44.58 8.31 40.52
C LEU A 282 -45.34 9.39 39.74
N LEU A 283 -45.08 9.55 38.43
CA LEU A 283 -45.82 10.48 37.58
C LEU A 283 -47.30 10.11 37.49
N PHE A 284 -47.63 8.83 37.34
CA PHE A 284 -49.02 8.35 37.31
C PHE A 284 -49.76 8.67 38.63
N MET A 285 -49.12 8.45 39.77
CA MET A 285 -49.69 8.79 41.08
C MET A 285 -49.99 10.28 41.23
N ILE A 286 -49.11 11.17 40.77
CA ILE A 286 -49.33 12.63 40.81
C ILE A 286 -50.53 13.03 39.95
N VAL A 287 -50.63 12.50 38.73
CA VAL A 287 -51.76 12.78 37.82
C VAL A 287 -53.09 12.32 38.45
N LEU A 288 -53.10 11.17 39.10
CA LEU A 288 -54.28 10.62 39.77
C LEU A 288 -54.73 11.53 40.93
N ILE A 289 -53.80 12.01 41.75
CA ILE A 289 -54.09 12.96 42.84
C ILE A 289 -54.70 14.25 42.29
N ILE A 290 -54.11 14.84 41.23
CA ILE A 290 -54.62 16.06 40.60
C ILE A 290 -56.02 15.83 40.02
N GLY A 291 -56.26 14.69 39.36
CA GLY A 291 -57.58 14.35 38.84
C GLY A 291 -58.64 14.26 39.94
N LEU A 292 -58.30 13.64 41.08
CA LEU A 292 -59.20 13.51 42.22
C LEU A 292 -59.48 14.85 42.91
N THR A 293 -58.50 15.74 43.05
CA THR A 293 -58.72 17.07 43.63
C THR A 293 -59.64 17.93 42.76
N ILE A 294 -59.46 17.86 41.44
CA ILE A 294 -60.36 18.53 40.49
C ILE A 294 -61.78 17.97 40.59
N ALA A 295 -61.94 16.64 40.62
CA ALA A 295 -63.25 16.00 40.74
C ALA A 295 -63.97 16.36 42.05
N LEU A 296 -63.25 16.41 43.18
CA LEU A 296 -63.79 16.86 44.46
C LEU A 296 -64.20 18.32 44.44
N PHE A 297 -63.43 19.19 43.79
CA PHE A 297 -63.78 20.60 43.64
C PHE A 297 -65.09 20.77 42.87
N PHE A 298 -65.24 20.09 41.73
CA PHE A 298 -66.49 20.13 40.97
C PHE A 298 -67.68 19.58 41.77
N LYS A 299 -67.49 18.47 42.49
CA LYS A 299 -68.53 17.89 43.36
C LYS A 299 -68.91 18.80 44.54
N ALA A 300 -67.98 19.59 45.06
CA ALA A 300 -68.25 20.52 46.15
C ALA A 300 -68.97 21.80 45.68
N VAL A 301 -68.78 22.17 44.41
CA VAL A 301 -69.41 23.34 43.77
C VAL A 301 -70.79 23.03 43.21
N THR A 302 -71.09 21.76 42.90
CA THR A 302 -72.39 21.29 42.39
C THR A 302 -73.26 20.77 43.53
#